data_AF-A0AA88DRZ0-F1
#
_entry.id   AF-A0AA88DRZ0-F1
#
_cell.length_a   1.000
_cell.length_b   1.000
_cell.length_c   1.000
_cell.angle_alpha   90.00
_cell.angle_beta   90.00
_cell.angle_gamma   90.00
#
_symmetry.space_group_name_H-M   'P 1'
#
loop_
_entity.id
_entity.type
_entity.pdbx_description
1 polymer ?
#
loop_
_entity_poly.entity_id
_entity_poly.type
_entity_poly.pdbx_seq_one_letter_code
_entity_poly.pdbx_strand_id
1 'polypeptide(L)'
;MRRDVTAMSWQDFVTEFRTMYYNREILAAQQDEFTSLRQGSMTVMEAVKKFEQLARLCPELVPNETEKVRRMMKMFRTDIAKQVSAGSSPPILVSDCVSRAIRVEYWINQDKEVRAHIFKAKKEEKAGSKQVQPRQGTEDTSKGQISNPAQGSKQTGRNKRKGNFTGQGQQRNYP
;
A
#
# COMPACT_ATOMS: atom_id res chain seq x y z
N MET A 1 43.05 9.23 33.58
CA MET A 1 42.80 8.66 34.93
C MET A 1 42.24 7.25 34.76
N ARG A 2 42.91 6.21 35.26
CA ARG A 2 42.32 4.87 35.36
C ARG A 2 41.44 4.87 36.62
N ARG A 3 40.14 4.56 36.51
CA ARG A 3 39.28 4.40 37.69
C ARG A 3 39.72 3.15 38.45
N ASP A 4 39.67 3.23 39.77
CA ASP A 4 39.96 2.10 40.64
C ASP A 4 38.82 1.08 40.56
N VAL A 5 39.12 -0.06 39.93
CA VAL A 5 38.16 -1.16 39.74
C VAL A 5 37.81 -1.81 41.08
N THR A 6 38.67 -1.67 42.10
CA THR A 6 38.46 -2.29 43.42
C THR A 6 37.41 -1.59 44.28
N ALA A 7 37.06 -0.35 43.94
CA ALA A 7 36.00 0.44 44.58
C ALA A 7 34.72 0.55 43.73
N MET A 8 34.67 -0.10 42.56
CA MET A 8 33.56 0.00 41.61
C MET A 8 32.37 -0.83 42.08
N SER A 9 31.21 -0.19 42.26
CA SER A 9 29.97 -0.94 42.49
C SER A 9 29.52 -1.64 41.21
N TRP A 10 28.66 -2.66 41.35
CA TRP A 10 28.06 -3.32 40.19
C TRP A 10 27.28 -2.33 39.30
N GLN A 11 26.59 -1.36 39.89
CA GLN A 11 25.87 -0.30 39.20
C GLN A 11 26.80 0.61 38.39
N ASP A 12 27.98 0.95 38.93
CA ASP A 12 28.99 1.72 38.22
C ASP A 12 29.54 0.93 37.03
N PHE A 13 29.86 -0.36 37.24
CA PHE A 13 30.29 -1.24 36.15
C PHE A 13 29.25 -1.32 35.03
N VAL A 14 27.98 -1.54 35.36
CA VAL A 14 26.89 -1.61 34.36
C VAL A 14 26.73 -0.28 33.63
N THR A 15 26.86 0.84 34.33
CA THR A 15 26.74 2.19 33.74
C THR A 15 27.91 2.48 32.81
N GLU A 16 29.14 2.15 33.23
CA GLU A 16 30.34 2.32 32.42
C GLU A 16 30.33 1.37 31.22
N PHE A 17 29.92 0.11 31.43
CA PHE A 17 29.76 -0.89 30.39
C PHE A 17 28.73 -0.45 29.36
N ARG A 18 27.58 0.07 29.79
CA ARG A 18 26.61 0.69 28.88
C ARG A 18 27.22 1.89 28.18
N THR A 19 27.89 2.79 28.87
CA THR A 19 28.48 3.98 28.24
C THR A 19 29.54 3.63 27.19
N MET A 20 30.34 2.58 27.43
CA MET A 20 31.44 2.15 26.56
C MET A 20 31.00 1.21 25.44
N TYR A 21 29.98 0.37 25.65
CA TYR A 21 29.55 -0.67 24.71
C TYR A 21 28.13 -0.48 24.15
N TYR A 22 27.24 0.23 24.85
CA TYR A 22 26.03 0.79 24.27
C TYR A 22 26.38 2.15 23.63
N ASN A 23 27.02 2.09 22.46
CA ASN A 23 27.31 3.29 21.68
C ASN A 23 25.99 4.05 21.44
N ARG A 24 25.91 5.31 21.89
CA ARG A 24 24.75 6.19 21.71
C ARG A 24 24.29 6.24 20.25
N GLU A 25 25.22 6.12 19.31
CA GLU A 25 24.93 6.06 17.88
C GLU A 25 24.18 4.79 17.49
N ILE A 26 24.51 3.63 18.09
CA ILE A 26 23.80 2.37 17.86
C ILE A 26 22.38 2.44 18.43
N LEU A 27 22.22 3.03 19.62
CA LEU A 27 20.90 3.27 20.21
C LEU A 27 20.06 4.21 19.34
N ALA A 28 20.64 5.32 18.88
CA ALA A 28 19.97 6.24 17.98
C ALA A 28 19.55 5.54 16.68
N ALA A 29 20.44 4.76 16.06
CA ALA A 29 20.13 3.99 14.87
C ALA A 29 19.00 2.97 15.09
N GLN A 30 18.97 2.29 16.24
CA GLN A 30 17.88 1.36 16.60
C GLN A 30 16.55 2.10 16.84
N GLN A 31 16.59 3.28 17.47
CA GLN A 31 15.40 4.12 17.68
C GLN A 31 14.86 4.66 16.35
N ASP A 32 15.75 5.05 15.44
CA ASP A 32 15.42 5.49 14.09
C ASP A 32 14.82 4.36 13.27
N GLU A 33 15.41 3.16 13.32
CA GLU A 33 14.84 1.96 12.70
C GLU A 33 13.45 1.68 13.25
N PHE A 34 13.27 1.79 14.57
CA PHE A 34 11.97 1.52 15.18
C PHE A 34 10.91 2.55 14.81
N THR A 35 11.28 3.83 14.75
CA THR A 35 10.37 4.93 14.41
C THR A 35 10.01 4.94 12.92
N SER A 36 10.96 4.55 12.08
CA SER A 36 10.76 4.39 10.63
C SER A 36 10.18 3.04 10.23
N LEU A 37 10.01 2.09 11.17
CA LEU A 37 9.47 0.76 10.88
C LEU A 37 8.10 0.85 10.18
N ARG A 38 8.02 0.25 9.01
CA ARG A 38 6.78 0.06 8.24
C ARG A 38 6.66 -1.39 7.84
N GLN A 39 5.43 -1.89 7.79
CA GLN A 39 5.14 -3.25 7.34
C GLN A 39 5.64 -3.49 5.91
N GLY A 40 5.44 -2.54 4.99
CA GLY A 40 5.93 -2.66 3.61
C GLY A 40 5.36 -3.90 2.92
N SER A 41 6.25 -4.77 2.40
CA SER A 41 5.89 -6.05 1.78
C SER A 41 5.82 -7.23 2.76
N MET A 42 6.16 -7.01 4.03
CA MET A 42 6.07 -8.06 5.05
C MET A 42 4.61 -8.40 5.34
N THR A 43 4.37 -9.65 5.71
CA THR A 43 3.13 -10.06 6.34
C THR A 43 2.95 -9.34 7.68
N VAL A 44 1.72 -9.26 8.19
CA VAL A 44 1.44 -8.70 9.51
C VAL A 44 2.29 -9.39 10.59
N MET A 45 2.43 -10.72 10.51
CA MET A 45 3.19 -11.49 11.49
C MET A 45 4.68 -11.18 11.48
N GLU A 46 5.29 -11.05 10.30
CA GLU A 46 6.70 -10.67 10.17
C GLU A 46 6.95 -9.26 10.69
N ALA A 47 6.05 -8.32 10.35
CA ALA A 47 6.12 -6.96 10.85
C ALA A 47 6.02 -6.90 12.39
N VAL A 48 5.08 -7.64 12.98
CA VAL A 48 4.91 -7.74 14.44
C VAL A 48 6.16 -8.36 15.09
N LYS A 49 6.72 -9.44 14.51
CA LYS A 49 7.95 -10.05 15.03
C LYS A 49 9.12 -9.06 15.02
N LYS A 50 9.30 -8.30 13.93
CA LYS A 50 10.34 -7.26 13.84
C LYS A 50 10.08 -6.12 14.83
N PHE A 51 8.83 -5.70 14.97
CA PHE A 51 8.42 -4.71 15.96
C PHE A 51 8.80 -5.15 17.39
N GLU A 52 8.54 -6.41 17.76
CA GLU A 52 8.85 -6.92 19.09
C GLU A 52 10.35 -7.00 19.37
N GLN A 53 11.16 -7.29 18.36
CA GLN A 53 12.62 -7.24 18.46
C GLN A 53 13.09 -5.82 18.78
N LEU A 54 12.61 -4.82 18.03
CA LEU A 54 12.97 -3.42 18.26
C LEU A 54 12.39 -2.87 19.58
N ALA A 55 11.19 -3.30 19.96
CA ALA A 55 10.58 -2.95 21.25
C ALA A 55 11.42 -3.42 22.45
N ARG A 56 12.09 -4.58 22.35
CA ARG A 56 13.02 -5.06 23.39
C ARG A 56 14.30 -4.22 23.47
N LEU A 57 14.76 -3.70 22.34
CA LEU A 57 15.96 -2.86 22.26
C LEU A 57 15.68 -1.42 22.69
N CYS A 58 14.47 -0.93 22.42
CA CYS A 58 14.04 0.45 22.67
C CYS A 58 12.77 0.49 23.54
N PRO A 59 12.81 0.00 24.79
CA PRO A 59 11.63 -0.03 25.66
C PRO A 59 11.07 1.37 25.96
N GLU A 60 11.93 2.40 25.94
CA GLU A 60 11.55 3.81 26.10
C GLU A 60 10.57 4.30 25.04
N LEU A 61 10.57 3.69 23.84
CA LEU A 61 9.63 4.05 22.78
C LEU A 61 8.25 3.41 22.97
N VAL A 62 8.14 2.35 23.77
CA VAL A 62 6.89 1.62 24.05
C VAL A 62 6.70 1.39 25.56
N PRO A 63 6.61 2.46 26.37
CA PRO A 63 6.53 2.37 27.82
C PRO A 63 5.27 1.68 28.34
N ASN A 64 4.19 1.62 27.55
CA ASN A 64 2.93 1.00 27.93
C ASN A 64 2.23 0.37 26.72
N GLU A 65 1.18 -0.40 27.00
CA GLU A 65 0.43 -1.13 25.97
C GLU A 65 -0.26 -0.20 24.96
N THR A 66 -0.82 0.91 25.42
CA THR A 66 -1.48 1.90 24.54
C THR A 66 -0.49 2.47 23.52
N GLU A 67 0.72 2.82 23.95
CA GLU A 67 1.77 3.33 23.09
C GLU A 67 2.28 2.25 22.13
N LYS A 68 2.34 1.00 22.59
CA LYS A 68 2.66 -0.17 21.75
C LYS A 68 1.64 -0.32 20.62
N VAL A 69 0.35 -0.30 20.93
CA VAL A 69 -0.72 -0.36 19.92
C VAL A 69 -0.67 0.84 18.98
N ARG A 70 -0.50 2.05 19.52
CA ARG A 70 -0.39 3.28 18.70
C ARG A 70 0.74 3.17 17.68
N ARG A 71 1.89 2.58 18.03
CA ARG A 71 3.00 2.39 17.11
C ARG A 71 2.77 1.24 16.13
N MET A 72 2.17 0.13 16.56
CA MET A 72 1.77 -0.95 15.64
C MET A 72 0.82 -0.43 14.55
N MET A 73 -0.16 0.39 14.92
CA MET A 73 -1.08 1.04 13.96
C MET A 73 -0.37 1.96 12.96
N LYS A 74 0.70 2.66 13.37
CA LYS A 74 1.54 3.47 12.46
C LYS A 74 2.45 2.61 11.57
N MET A 75 2.87 1.45 12.05
CA MET A 75 3.71 0.50 11.31
C MET A 75 2.92 -0.21 10.22
N PHE A 76 1.68 -0.63 10.51
CA PHE A 76 0.85 -1.37 9.55
C PHE A 76 0.61 -0.58 8.27
N ARG A 77 0.43 -1.30 7.17
CA ARG A 77 0.02 -0.69 5.90
C ARG A 77 -1.31 0.03 6.08
N THR A 78 -1.50 1.12 5.35
CA THR A 78 -2.68 1.99 5.49
C THR A 78 -4.00 1.28 5.21
N ASP A 79 -4.03 0.34 4.27
CA ASP A 79 -5.21 -0.48 3.96
C ASP A 79 -5.60 -1.38 5.14
N ILE A 80 -4.62 -1.95 5.84
CA ILE A 80 -4.83 -2.76 7.03
C ILE A 80 -5.22 -1.88 8.22
N ALA A 81 -4.42 -0.85 8.51
CA ALA A 81 -4.62 0.05 9.65
C ALA A 81 -6.02 0.69 9.65
N LYS A 82 -6.51 1.12 8.48
CA LYS A 82 -7.87 1.68 8.34
C LYS A 82 -8.95 0.69 8.76
N GLN A 83 -8.83 -0.57 8.36
CA GLN A 83 -9.80 -1.62 8.69
C GLN A 83 -9.68 -2.07 10.14
N VAL A 84 -8.47 -2.11 10.70
CA VAL A 84 -8.25 -2.41 12.13
C VAL A 84 -8.86 -1.32 13.03
N SER A 85 -8.78 -0.05 12.60
CA SER A 85 -9.45 1.08 13.25
C SER A 85 -10.96 1.12 13.01
N ALA A 86 -11.47 0.50 11.94
CA ALA A 86 -12.88 0.49 11.63
C ALA A 86 -13.63 -0.45 12.59
N GLY A 87 -14.68 0.05 13.23
CA GLY A 87 -15.47 -0.67 14.23
C GLY A 87 -15.98 0.28 15.32
N SER A 88 -16.57 -0.28 16.38
CA SER A 88 -17.12 0.51 17.50
C SER A 88 -16.05 1.27 18.27
N SER A 89 -14.81 0.76 18.31
CA SER A 89 -13.67 1.45 18.89
C SER A 89 -12.32 0.96 18.32
N PRO A 90 -11.28 1.83 18.29
CA PRO A 90 -9.91 1.42 18.00
C PRO A 90 -9.39 0.39 19.01
N PRO A 91 -8.46 -0.50 18.62
CA PRO A 91 -7.87 -1.45 19.56
C PRO A 91 -7.06 -0.71 20.64
N ILE A 92 -7.18 -1.20 21.88
CA ILE A 92 -6.41 -0.72 23.04
C ILE A 92 -5.37 -1.76 23.46
N LEU A 93 -5.67 -3.04 23.21
CA LEU A 93 -4.81 -4.18 23.53
C LEU A 93 -4.01 -4.63 22.31
N VAL A 94 -2.78 -5.09 22.54
CA VAL A 94 -1.89 -5.59 21.47
C VAL A 94 -2.48 -6.83 20.82
N SER A 95 -3.02 -7.75 21.61
CA SER A 95 -3.63 -8.98 21.10
C SER A 95 -4.79 -8.70 20.14
N ASP A 96 -5.65 -7.74 20.48
CA ASP A 96 -6.77 -7.32 19.64
C ASP A 96 -6.28 -6.64 18.35
N CYS A 97 -5.30 -5.73 18.47
CA CYS A 97 -4.69 -5.05 17.34
C CYS A 97 -4.11 -6.05 16.32
N VAL A 98 -3.31 -7.02 16.79
CA VAL A 98 -2.68 -8.04 15.95
C VAL A 98 -3.71 -9.00 15.36
N SER A 99 -4.68 -9.47 16.15
CA SER A 99 -5.73 -10.40 15.69
C SER A 99 -6.59 -9.79 14.59
N ARG A 100 -7.00 -8.52 14.75
CA ARG A 100 -7.72 -7.77 13.71
C ARG A 100 -6.86 -7.62 12.46
N ALA A 101 -5.59 -7.23 12.60
CA ALA A 101 -4.68 -7.03 11.47
C ALA A 101 -4.49 -8.30 10.64
N ILE A 102 -4.30 -9.46 11.28
CA ILE A 102 -4.17 -10.76 10.60
C ILE A 102 -5.43 -11.10 9.79
N ARG A 103 -6.61 -10.95 10.40
CA ARG A 103 -7.90 -11.21 9.72
C ARG A 103 -8.07 -10.30 8.50
N VAL A 104 -7.76 -9.02 8.66
CA VAL A 104 -7.85 -8.04 7.56
C VAL A 104 -6.88 -8.40 6.44
N GLU A 105 -5.63 -8.72 6.76
CA GLU A 105 -4.63 -9.10 5.75
C GLU A 105 -5.07 -10.34 4.96
N TYR A 106 -5.64 -11.34 5.65
CA TYR A 106 -6.21 -12.53 5.02
C TYR A 106 -7.26 -12.15 3.97
N TRP A 107 -8.27 -11.36 4.33
CA TRP A 107 -9.35 -10.98 3.40
C TRP A 107 -8.86 -10.10 2.25
N ILE A 108 -7.93 -9.17 2.52
CA ILE A 108 -7.31 -8.35 1.47
C ILE A 108 -6.60 -9.25 0.44
N ASN A 109 -5.90 -10.28 0.89
CA ASN A 109 -5.18 -11.20 0.01
C ASN A 109 -6.14 -12.10 -0.78
N GLN A 110 -7.22 -12.59 -0.17
CA GLN A 110 -8.27 -13.32 -0.87
C GLN A 110 -8.90 -12.48 -2.00
N ASP A 111 -9.29 -11.24 -1.70
CA ASP A 111 -9.87 -10.36 -2.71
C ASP A 111 -8.88 -10.01 -3.83
N LYS A 112 -7.58 -9.88 -3.50
CA LYS A 112 -6.54 -9.66 -4.51
C LYS A 112 -6.43 -10.85 -5.46
N GLU A 113 -6.46 -12.07 -4.95
CA GLU A 113 -6.40 -13.30 -5.76
C GLU A 113 -7.62 -13.41 -6.68
N VAL A 114 -8.82 -13.21 -6.14
CA VAL A 114 -10.06 -13.21 -6.93
C VAL A 114 -10.01 -12.15 -8.04
N ARG A 115 -9.58 -10.92 -7.72
CA ARG A 115 -9.43 -9.85 -8.71
C ARG A 115 -8.38 -10.19 -9.77
N ALA A 116 -7.28 -10.84 -9.39
CA ALA A 116 -6.25 -11.29 -10.32
C ALA A 116 -6.78 -12.35 -11.29
N HIS A 117 -7.53 -13.33 -10.80
CA HIS A 117 -8.19 -14.34 -11.63
C HIS A 117 -9.19 -13.73 -12.62
N ILE A 118 -10.05 -12.82 -12.16
CA ILE A 118 -11.01 -12.11 -13.03
C ILE A 118 -10.28 -11.30 -14.11
N PHE A 119 -9.21 -10.60 -13.74
CA PHE A 119 -8.42 -9.81 -14.68
C PHE A 119 -7.75 -10.70 -15.74
N LYS A 120 -7.20 -11.84 -15.34
CA LYS A 120 -6.58 -12.82 -16.24
C LYS A 120 -7.59 -13.37 -17.25
N ALA A 121 -8.76 -13.82 -16.79
CA ALA A 121 -9.81 -14.35 -17.65
C ALA A 121 -10.27 -13.34 -18.72
N LYS A 122 -10.50 -12.08 -18.33
CA LYS A 122 -10.87 -11.00 -19.27
C LYS A 122 -9.79 -10.69 -20.30
N LYS A 123 -8.51 -10.85 -19.93
CA LYS A 123 -7.38 -10.65 -20.86
C LYS A 123 -7.33 -11.77 -21.91
N GLU A 124 -7.58 -13.01 -21.49
CA GLU A 124 -7.60 -14.19 -22.37
C GLU A 124 -8.80 -14.16 -23.34
N GLU A 125 -9.98 -13.75 -22.88
CA GLU A 125 -11.17 -13.54 -23.72
C GLU A 125 -10.93 -12.50 -24.85
N LYS A 126 -10.26 -11.38 -24.51
CA LYS A 126 -9.87 -10.35 -25.48
C LYS A 126 -8.73 -10.78 -26.42
N ALA A 127 -7.93 -11.77 -26.03
CA ALA A 127 -6.87 -12.32 -26.88
C ALA A 127 -7.42 -13.37 -27.86
N GLY A 128 -8.35 -14.23 -27.40
CA GLY A 128 -9.00 -15.26 -28.23
C GLY A 128 -9.95 -14.71 -29.31
N SER A 129 -10.53 -13.53 -29.08
CA SER A 129 -11.42 -12.86 -30.07
C SER A 129 -10.68 -12.25 -31.28
N LYS A 130 -9.33 -12.25 -31.31
CA LYS A 130 -8.55 -11.81 -32.47
C LYS A 130 -8.27 -12.91 -33.50
N GLN A 131 -8.78 -14.14 -33.30
CA GLN A 131 -8.42 -15.29 -34.13
C GLN A 131 -9.62 -16.00 -34.79
N VAL A 132 -10.59 -15.26 -35.35
CA VAL A 132 -11.49 -15.82 -36.39
C VAL A 132 -11.84 -14.76 -37.42
N GLN A 133 -11.19 -14.84 -38.60
CA GLN A 133 -11.84 -14.79 -39.92
C GLN A 133 -10.79 -14.91 -41.04
N PRO A 134 -10.62 -16.08 -41.68
CA PRO A 134 -10.35 -16.15 -43.10
C PRO A 134 -11.70 -16.10 -43.84
N ARG A 135 -11.85 -15.08 -44.69
CA ARG A 135 -12.93 -14.94 -45.69
C ARG A 135 -13.11 -16.26 -46.45
N GLN A 136 -14.30 -16.84 -46.41
CA GLN A 136 -14.73 -17.81 -47.41
C GLN A 136 -14.96 -17.06 -48.72
N GLY A 137 -14.16 -17.39 -49.74
CA GLY A 137 -14.39 -16.96 -51.11
C GLY A 137 -15.55 -17.76 -51.70
N THR A 138 -16.61 -17.07 -52.10
CA THR A 138 -17.58 -17.60 -53.06
C THR A 138 -17.11 -17.19 -54.45
N GLU A 139 -16.69 -18.18 -55.23
CA GLU A 139 -16.57 -18.04 -56.68
C GLU A 139 -17.98 -17.91 -57.27
N ASP A 140 -18.25 -16.82 -57.97
CA ASP A 140 -19.30 -16.82 -58.98
C ASP A 140 -18.86 -16.00 -60.18
N THR A 141 -18.84 -16.67 -61.32
CA THR A 141 -18.44 -16.13 -62.62
C THR A 141 -19.69 -15.65 -63.32
N SER A 142 -19.78 -14.37 -63.70
CA SER A 142 -20.34 -13.92 -65.00
C SER A 142 -20.47 -12.39 -65.14
N LYS A 143 -19.68 -11.86 -66.08
CA LYS A 143 -19.88 -10.73 -67.02
C LYS A 143 -20.93 -9.64 -66.73
N GLY A 144 -20.45 -8.40 -66.70
CA GLY A 144 -21.22 -7.19 -67.03
C GLY A 144 -20.38 -5.91 -66.91
N GLN A 145 -19.66 -5.53 -67.97
CA GLN A 145 -19.05 -4.20 -68.12
C GLN A 145 -20.15 -3.15 -68.30
N ILE A 146 -20.17 -2.05 -67.53
CA ILE A 146 -20.39 -0.67 -68.03
C ILE A 146 -19.65 0.36 -67.12
N SER A 147 -18.65 1.00 -67.71
CA SER A 147 -17.97 2.30 -67.48
C SER A 147 -17.76 2.92 -66.07
N ASN A 148 -16.47 3.22 -65.81
CA ASN A 148 -15.88 4.24 -64.91
C ASN A 148 -16.08 5.69 -65.47
N PRO A 149 -15.74 6.81 -64.77
CA PRO A 149 -14.73 6.91 -63.71
C PRO A 149 -15.05 7.76 -62.46
N ALA A 150 -14.13 7.60 -61.51
CA ALA A 150 -13.96 8.22 -60.20
C ALA A 150 -13.91 9.76 -60.19
N GLN A 151 -14.36 10.34 -59.07
CA GLN A 151 -13.50 11.13 -58.16
C GLN A 151 -14.28 11.61 -56.91
N GLY A 152 -13.66 11.42 -55.73
CA GLY A 152 -13.60 12.49 -54.73
C GLY A 152 -14.67 12.59 -53.63
N SER A 153 -14.43 11.85 -52.54
CA SER A 153 -14.44 12.31 -51.13
C SER A 153 -15.65 13.02 -50.48
N LYS A 154 -16.03 12.44 -49.32
CA LYS A 154 -16.41 13.07 -48.03
C LYS A 154 -17.67 13.97 -47.97
N GLN A 155 -18.65 13.55 -47.16
CA GLN A 155 -19.02 14.18 -45.87
C GLN A 155 -20.40 13.70 -45.39
N THR A 156 -20.43 12.99 -44.26
CA THR A 156 -21.61 12.90 -43.41
C THR A 156 -21.68 14.15 -42.51
N GLY A 157 -22.90 14.67 -42.33
CA GLY A 157 -23.23 15.88 -41.57
C GLY A 157 -22.75 15.83 -40.11
N ARG A 158 -22.35 16.93 -39.46
CA ARG A 158 -23.01 18.23 -39.17
C ARG A 158 -23.29 18.30 -37.65
N ASN A 159 -22.42 19.07 -36.96
CA ASN A 159 -22.66 20.08 -35.92
C ASN A 159 -23.32 19.66 -34.58
N LYS A 160 -22.76 19.91 -33.38
CA LYS A 160 -22.56 21.18 -32.62
C LYS A 160 -22.15 20.71 -31.19
N ARG A 161 -21.48 21.40 -30.26
CA ARG A 161 -21.02 22.78 -30.05
C ARG A 161 -20.05 22.74 -28.85
N LYS A 162 -18.89 23.39 -28.95
CA LYS A 162 -18.12 23.87 -27.79
C LYS A 162 -18.85 25.08 -27.20
N GLY A 163 -18.89 25.16 -25.87
CA GLY A 163 -19.30 26.34 -25.12
C GLY A 163 -18.36 26.53 -23.94
N ASN A 164 -17.36 27.38 -24.12
CA ASN A 164 -16.63 28.03 -23.03
C ASN A 164 -17.48 29.22 -22.60
N PHE A 165 -17.74 29.41 -21.30
CA PHE A 165 -17.95 30.76 -20.77
C PHE A 165 -17.54 30.85 -19.30
N THR A 166 -16.91 31.99 -19.04
CA THR A 166 -16.25 32.53 -17.86
C THR A 166 -17.21 33.12 -16.82
N GLY A 167 -16.75 33.22 -15.57
CA GLY A 167 -16.92 34.44 -14.78
C GLY A 167 -17.61 34.33 -13.41
N GLN A 168 -16.83 34.69 -12.36
CA GLN A 168 -17.21 35.40 -11.11
C GLN A 168 -18.25 34.70 -10.20
N GLY A 169 -18.03 34.47 -8.91
CA GLY A 169 -17.36 35.27 -7.88
C GLY A 169 -18.41 35.65 -6.84
N GLN A 170 -18.33 35.10 -5.61
CA GLN A 170 -18.62 35.79 -4.33
C GLN A 170 -18.71 34.81 -3.15
N GLN A 171 -18.00 35.18 -2.09
CA GLN A 171 -18.10 34.67 -0.72
C GLN A 171 -19.49 34.94 -0.14
N ARG A 172 -19.97 34.09 0.77
CA ARG A 172 -20.81 34.52 1.90
C ARG A 172 -20.65 33.61 3.12
N ASN A 173 -20.62 34.29 4.26
CA ASN A 173 -20.48 33.85 5.64
C ASN A 173 -21.53 32.82 6.09
N TYR A 174 -21.14 32.02 7.09
CA TYR A 174 -22.05 31.31 7.99
C TYR A 174 -22.30 32.13 9.26
N PRO A 175 -23.47 31.98 9.91
CA PRO A 175 -23.73 32.48 11.25
C PRO A 175 -22.91 31.77 12.33
#